data_AF-A0A2E6LRE5-F1
#
_entry.id   AF-A0A2E6LRE5-F1
#
_cell.length_a   1.000
_cell.length_b   1.000
_cell.length_c   1.000
_cell.angle_alpha   90.00
_cell.angle_beta   90.00
_cell.angle_gamma   90.00
#
_symmetry.space_group_name_H-M   'P 1'
#
loop_
_entity.id
_entity.type
_entity.pdbx_description
1 polymer ?
#
loop_
_entity_poly.entity_id
_entity_poly.type
_entity_poly.pdbx_seq_one_letter_code
_entity_poly.pdbx_strand_id
1 'polypeptide(L)'
;MAGAVISHVRVAAAHDGVAEMVVTLRHANGGLSDVTLDETGAAALFEACGSSTAEELIGHGWEKVQHALAVSWNRYAPLPEAPPS
;
A
#
# COMPACT_ATOMS: atom_id res chain seq x y z
N MET A 1 15.60 0.86 -13.01
CA MET A 1 14.40 0.26 -13.63
C MET A 1 13.26 1.25 -13.43
N ALA A 2 12.61 1.70 -14.49
CA ALA A 2 11.43 2.56 -14.36
C ALA A 2 10.25 1.69 -13.90
N GLY A 3 10.07 1.59 -12.58
CA GLY A 3 8.95 0.87 -11.97
C GLY A 3 7.62 1.58 -12.17
N ALA A 4 6.52 0.91 -11.84
CA ALA A 4 5.20 1.53 -11.85
C ALA A 4 5.13 2.64 -10.79
N VAL A 5 4.37 3.71 -11.08
CA VAL A 5 4.20 4.87 -10.18
C VAL A 5 2.73 5.06 -9.85
N ILE A 6 2.43 5.56 -8.66
CA ILE A 6 1.07 5.88 -8.24
C ILE A 6 0.57 7.03 -9.11
N SER A 7 -0.55 6.82 -9.81
CA SER A 7 -1.20 7.82 -10.66
C SER A 7 -2.53 8.32 -10.11
N HIS A 8 -3.16 7.56 -9.23
CA HIS A 8 -4.44 7.93 -8.61
C HIS A 8 -4.60 7.23 -7.25
N VAL A 9 -5.31 7.88 -6.33
CA VAL A 9 -5.63 7.35 -5.01
C VAL A 9 -7.09 7.67 -4.71
N ARG A 10 -7.84 6.68 -4.21
CA ARG A 10 -9.24 6.84 -3.81
C ARG A 10 -9.58 5.98 -2.61
N VAL A 11 -10.59 6.37 -1.85
CA VAL A 11 -11.20 5.52 -0.82
C VAL A 11 -12.40 4.78 -1.44
N ALA A 12 -12.51 3.49 -1.17
CA ALA A 12 -13.61 2.64 -1.58
C ALA A 12 -14.23 1.95 -0.35
N ALA A 13 -15.51 1.59 -0.45
CA ALA A 13 -16.14 0.72 0.54
C ALA A 13 -15.72 -0.73 0.26
N ALA A 14 -15.11 -1.38 1.26
CA ALA A 14 -14.82 -2.80 1.23
C ALA A 14 -16.10 -3.62 1.39
N HIS A 15 -16.03 -4.90 1.04
CA HIS A 15 -17.19 -5.80 1.02
C HIS A 15 -17.82 -6.04 2.41
N ASP A 16 -17.07 -5.77 3.49
CA ASP A 16 -17.50 -5.87 4.88
C ASP A 16 -17.95 -4.53 5.49
N GLY A 17 -17.97 -3.46 4.69
CA GLY A 17 -18.34 -2.11 5.13
C GLY A 17 -17.20 -1.31 5.75
N VAL A 18 -15.97 -1.83 5.74
CA VAL A 18 -14.77 -1.08 6.16
C VAL A 18 -14.26 -0.23 5.00
N ALA A 19 -13.72 0.96 5.29
CA ALA A 19 -13.11 1.78 4.25
C ALA A 19 -11.74 1.21 3.85
N GLU A 20 -11.50 1.04 2.55
CA GLU A 20 -10.23 0.64 1.97
C GLU A 20 -9.69 1.73 1.06
N MET A 21 -8.37 1.85 0.99
CA MET A 21 -7.71 2.74 0.06
C MET A 21 -7.31 1.96 -1.19
N VAL A 22 -7.64 2.48 -2.37
CA VAL A 22 -7.21 1.93 -3.65
C VAL A 22 -6.22 2.88 -4.31
N VAL A 23 -5.03 2.37 -4.63
CA VAL A 23 -4.01 3.08 -5.40
C VAL A 23 -3.96 2.51 -6.82
N THR A 24 -4.03 3.38 -7.81
CA THR A 24 -3.82 3.01 -9.22
C THR A 24 -2.37 3.27 -9.57
N LEU A 25 -1.69 2.24 -10.08
CA LEU A 25 -0.32 2.29 -10.54
C LEU A 25 -0.29 2.39 -12.06
N ARG A 26 0.49 3.32 -12.59
CA ARG A 26 0.81 3.44 -14.01
C ARG A 26 2.18 2.84 -14.29
N HIS A 27 2.20 1.84 -15.16
CA HIS A 27 3.40 1.16 -15.63
C HIS A 27 4.03 1.91 -16.81
N ALA A 28 5.32 1.68 -17.07
CA ALA A 28 6.04 2.33 -18.16
C ALA A 28 5.46 2.02 -19.56
N ASN A 29 4.78 0.88 -19.71
CA ASN A 29 4.07 0.50 -20.94
C ASN A 29 2.68 1.16 -21.07
N GLY A 30 2.32 2.06 -20.16
CA GLY A 30 1.00 2.71 -20.12
C GLY A 30 -0.10 1.88 -19.44
N GLY A 31 0.21 0.65 -19.03
CA GLY A 31 -0.73 -0.21 -18.30
C GLY A 31 -1.09 0.37 -16.93
N LEU A 32 -2.31 0.10 -16.48
CA LEU A 32 -2.80 0.48 -15.16
C LEU A 32 -3.10 -0.77 -14.34
N SER A 33 -2.80 -0.73 -13.04
CA SER A 33 -3.19 -1.76 -12.08
C SER A 33 -3.67 -1.12 -10.79
N ASP A 34 -4.79 -1.59 -10.27
CA ASP A 34 -5.31 -1.17 -8.97
C ASP A 34 -4.78 -2.09 -7.86
N VAL A 35 -4.41 -1.49 -6.74
CA VAL A 35 -3.97 -2.19 -5.53
C VAL A 35 -4.76 -1.64 -4.37
N THR A 36 -5.40 -2.55 -3.64
CA THR A 36 -6.19 -2.22 -2.46
C THR A 36 -5.34 -2.37 -1.20
N LEU A 37 -5.45 -1.41 -0.31
CA LEU A 37 -4.79 -1.34 0.97
C LEU A 37 -5.86 -1.17 2.05
N ASP A 38 -5.76 -1.99 3.09
CA ASP A 38 -6.52 -1.77 4.31
C ASP A 38 -5.92 -0.62 5.14
N GLU A 39 -6.51 -0.33 6.30
CA GLU A 39 -6.07 0.75 7.18
C GLU A 39 -4.57 0.66 7.53
N THR A 40 -4.08 -0.55 7.85
CA THR A 40 -2.67 -0.76 8.19
C THR A 40 -1.75 -0.51 7.01
N GLY A 41 -2.08 -1.05 5.83
CA GLY A 41 -1.33 -0.82 4.60
C GLY A 41 -1.37 0.65 4.16
N ALA A 42 -2.51 1.31 4.31
CA ALA A 42 -2.65 2.72 4.00
C ALA A 42 -1.75 3.57 4.89
N ALA A 43 -1.81 3.39 6.22
CA ALA A 43 -0.96 4.10 7.16
C ALA A 43 0.55 3.88 6.85
N ALA A 44 0.95 2.64 6.59
CA ALA A 44 2.33 2.31 6.22
C ALA A 44 2.76 2.96 4.89
N LEU A 45 1.86 3.11 3.93
CA LEU A 45 2.14 3.80 2.67
C LEU A 45 2.39 5.30 2.91
N PHE A 46 1.54 5.96 3.69
CA PHE A 46 1.71 7.38 4.05
C PHE A 46 3.04 7.61 4.75
N GLU A 47 3.38 6.77 5.73
CA GLU A 47 4.67 6.84 6.44
C GLU A 47 5.85 6.63 5.48
N ALA A 48 5.79 5.59 4.63
CA ALA A 48 6.87 5.29 3.69
C ALA A 48 7.06 6.41 2.65
N CYS A 49 6.01 7.13 2.28
CA CYS A 49 6.08 8.27 1.37
C CYS A 49 6.42 9.59 2.09
N GLY A 50 6.28 9.65 3.42
CA GLY A 50 6.41 10.90 4.18
C GLY A 50 5.29 11.89 3.86
N SER A 51 4.12 11.38 3.49
CA SER A 51 2.97 12.15 3.00
C SER A 51 1.91 12.31 4.10
N SER A 52 1.16 13.41 4.05
CA SER A 52 0.00 13.67 4.92
C SER A 52 -1.32 13.74 4.14
N THR A 53 -1.27 13.82 2.81
CA THR A 53 -2.46 13.88 1.94
C THR A 53 -2.39 12.82 0.82
N ALA A 54 -3.54 12.38 0.32
CA ALA A 54 -3.59 11.32 -0.69
C ALA A 54 -2.96 11.76 -2.02
N GLU A 55 -3.07 13.05 -2.34
CA GLU A 55 -2.48 13.66 -3.52
C GLU A 55 -0.95 13.60 -3.50
N GLU A 56 -0.34 13.72 -2.32
CA GLU A 56 1.12 13.62 -2.15
C GLU A 56 1.66 12.21 -2.44
N LEU A 57 0.81 11.18 -2.44
CA LEU A 57 1.22 9.82 -2.82
C LEU A 57 1.43 9.69 -4.33
N ILE A 58 0.83 10.57 -5.15
CA ILE A 58 0.94 10.51 -6.61
C ILE A 58 2.40 10.76 -7.02
N GLY A 59 2.93 9.88 -7.86
CA GLY A 59 4.30 9.92 -8.34
C GLY A 59 5.27 9.05 -7.54
N HIS A 60 4.90 8.57 -6.34
CA HIS A 60 5.70 7.59 -5.62
C HIS A 60 5.71 6.23 -6.33
N GLY A 61 6.81 5.48 -6.17
CA GLY A 61 7.03 4.22 -6.86
C GLY A 61 6.38 3.02 -6.19
N TRP A 62 6.22 1.95 -6.98
CA TRP A 62 5.68 0.65 -6.56
C TRP A 62 6.34 0.10 -5.30
N GLU A 63 7.64 0.32 -5.09
CA GLU A 63 8.36 -0.16 -3.91
C GLU A 63 7.76 0.31 -2.58
N LYS A 64 7.13 1.50 -2.57
CA LYS A 64 6.43 2.02 -1.39
C LYS A 64 5.12 1.26 -1.14
N VAL A 65 4.38 0.96 -2.20
CA VAL A 65 3.15 0.15 -2.12
C VAL A 65 3.48 -1.30 -1.74
N GLN A 66 4.55 -1.87 -2.28
CA GLN A 66 5.03 -3.20 -1.91
C GLN A 66 5.42 -3.26 -0.43
N HIS A 67 6.11 -2.24 0.08
CA HIS A 67 6.45 -2.14 1.49
C HIS A 67 5.18 -2.10 2.37
N ALA A 68 4.21 -1.26 2.01
CA ALA A 68 2.94 -1.15 2.70
C ALA A 68 2.17 -2.49 2.75
N LEU A 69 2.13 -3.23 1.64
CA LEU A 69 1.54 -4.57 1.58
C LEU A 69 2.25 -5.55 2.51
N ALA A 70 3.58 -5.51 2.55
CA ALA A 70 4.37 -6.36 3.44
C ALA A 70 4.09 -6.06 4.92
N VAL A 71 3.98 -4.78 5.29
CA VAL A 71 3.63 -4.36 6.66
C VAL A 71 2.23 -4.85 7.04
N SER A 72 1.24 -4.65 6.17
CA SER A 72 -0.13 -5.14 6.40
C SER A 72 -0.18 -6.66 6.56
N TRP A 73 0.51 -7.41 5.69
CA TRP A 73 0.57 -8.88 5.78
C TRP A 73 1.25 -9.36 7.07
N ASN A 74 2.35 -8.74 7.47
CA ASN A 74 3.14 -9.17 8.63
C ASN A 74 2.38 -9.08 9.95
N ARG A 75 1.26 -8.37 10.04
CA ARG A 75 0.37 -8.41 11.21
C ARG A 75 -0.21 -9.81 11.48
N TYR A 76 -0.25 -10.66 10.45
CA TYR A 76 -0.71 -12.04 10.53
C TYR A 76 0.43 -13.05 10.62
N ALA A 77 1.69 -12.60 10.58
CA ALA A 77 2.82 -13.50 10.77
C ALA A 77 2.81 -14.01 12.22
N PRO A 78 2.99 -15.32 12.45
CA PRO A 78 3.15 -15.84 13.81
C PRO A 78 4.32 -15.13 14.49
N LEU A 79 4.15 -14.78 15.77
CA LEU A 79 5.27 -14.31 16.59
C LEU A 79 6.37 -15.38 16.57
N PRO A 80 7.66 -14.99 16.52
CA PRO A 80 8.75 -15.95 16.65
C PRO A 80 8.56 -16.73 17.96
N GLU A 81 8.59 -18.07 17.88
CA GLU A 81 8.58 -18.91 19.08
C GLU A 81 9.71 -18.45 20.01
N ALA A 82 9.38 -18.25 21.29
CA ALA A 82 10.36 -17.92 22.29
C ALA A 82 11.43 -19.02 22.33
N PRO A 83 12.73 -18.67 22.41
CA PRO A 83 13.78 -19.68 22.49
C PRO A 83 13.56 -20.57 23.72
N PRO A 84 13.86 -21.88 23.62
CA PRO A 84 13.75 -22.78 24.78
C PRO A 84 14.68 -22.30 25.91
N SER A 85 14.18 -22.44 27.14
CA SER A 85 14.85 -22.03 28.38
C SER A 85 16.19 -22.70 28.62
#